data_AF-A0A3M1P1L1-F1
#
_entry.id   AF-A0A3M1P1L1-F1
#
_cell.length_a   1.000
_cell.length_b   1.000
_cell.length_c   1.000
_cell.angle_alpha   90.00
_cell.angle_beta   90.00
_cell.angle_gamma   90.00
#
_symmetry.space_group_name_H-M   'P 1'
#
loop_
_entity.id
_entity.type
_entity.pdbx_description
1 polymer ?
#
loop_
_entity_poly.entity_id
_entity_poly.type
_entity_poly.pdbx_seq_one_letter_code
_entity_poly.pdbx_strand_id
1 'polypeptide(L)'
;MQTIKGGWELFYGMSAGIGGVYIARWFWWRVNAWSEIAAWISSAVVYSALYLYNQHHPTELYTVYGWRLITVTAVSTVAWLTATLLTRPVDEEKLVQFYKKVKPGSPFWKPIARRVHGADVERLAWLDIIDWLLGIVVVYAFLFGIGKLVLTDYLEGTIYLAVGFLAATVIYWHFTKKGWGTESP
;
A
#
# COMPACT_ATOMS: atom_id res chain seq x y z
N MET A 1 4.69 15.11 26.17
CA MET A 1 5.16 15.29 24.77
C MET A 1 6.54 15.94 24.78
N GLN A 2 7.63 15.19 25.03
CA GLN A 2 8.99 15.75 25.06
C GLN A 2 10.04 14.89 24.33
N THR A 3 9.61 13.92 23.51
CA THR A 3 10.52 13.04 22.77
C THR A 3 10.16 13.01 21.29
N ILE A 4 11.17 12.97 20.42
CA ILE A 4 11.03 12.84 18.96
C ILE A 4 10.20 11.60 18.61
N LYS A 5 10.34 10.53 19.40
CA LYS A 5 9.55 9.29 19.31
C LYS A 5 8.04 9.56 19.37
N GLY A 6 7.57 10.37 20.32
CA GLY A 6 6.15 10.66 20.46
C GLY A 6 5.56 11.43 19.27
N GLY A 7 6.37 12.30 18.64
CA GLY A 7 5.98 12.98 17.41
C GLY A 7 5.79 12.01 16.24
N TRP A 8 6.72 11.06 16.07
CA TRP A 8 6.59 10.00 15.07
C TRP A 8 5.41 9.07 15.33
N GLU A 9 5.20 8.67 16.59
CA GLU A 9 4.07 7.83 16.97
C GLU A 9 2.72 8.49 16.62
N LEU A 10 2.60 9.81 16.87
CA LEU A 10 1.43 10.61 16.46
C LEU A 10 1.24 10.61 14.94
N PHE A 11 2.30 10.93 14.18
CA PHE A 11 2.25 11.03 12.73
C PHE A 11 1.88 9.69 12.06
N TYR A 12 2.56 8.61 12.44
CA TYR A 12 2.25 7.26 11.95
C TYR A 12 0.87 6.80 12.40
N GLY A 13 0.47 7.18 13.61
CA GLY A 13 -0.84 6.90 14.15
C GLY A 13 -1.99 7.46 13.33
N MET A 14 -1.90 8.73 12.95
CA MET A 14 -2.92 9.41 12.15
C MET A 14 -2.97 8.91 10.70
N SER A 15 -1.87 8.35 10.19
CA SER A 15 -1.77 7.84 8.82
C SER A 15 -2.00 6.33 8.67
N ALA A 16 -2.08 5.59 9.78
CA ALA A 16 -2.17 4.13 9.80
C ALA A 16 -3.37 3.56 9.03
N GLY A 17 -4.48 4.31 8.95
CA GLY A 17 -5.70 3.83 8.34
C GLY A 17 -5.82 4.09 6.82
N ILE A 18 -4.81 4.68 6.19
CA ILE A 18 -4.85 5.05 4.76
C ILE A 18 -4.28 3.93 3.86
N GLY A 19 -3.41 3.07 4.39
CA GLY A 19 -2.74 2.04 3.58
C GLY A 19 -3.72 1.12 2.83
N GLY A 20 -4.81 0.73 3.50
CA GLY A 20 -5.83 -0.16 2.92
C GLY A 20 -6.52 0.43 1.69
N VAL A 21 -6.90 1.71 1.72
CA VAL A 21 -7.62 2.33 0.60
C VAL A 21 -6.72 2.50 -0.63
N TYR A 22 -5.43 2.82 -0.44
CA TYR A 22 -4.49 2.96 -1.54
C TYR A 22 -4.17 1.62 -2.22
N ILE A 23 -4.05 0.54 -1.45
CA ILE A 23 -3.92 -0.79 -2.03
C ILE A 23 -5.21 -1.14 -2.77
N ALA A 24 -6.37 -0.97 -2.13
CA ALA A 24 -7.67 -1.29 -2.72
C ALA A 24 -7.91 -0.54 -4.04
N ARG A 25 -7.42 0.69 -4.19
CA ARG A 25 -7.52 1.48 -5.43
C ARG A 25 -6.93 0.78 -6.66
N TRP A 26 -5.83 0.04 -6.50
CA TRP A 26 -5.23 -0.72 -7.61
C TRP A 26 -6.04 -1.98 -7.94
N PHE A 27 -6.59 -2.63 -6.92
CA PHE A 27 -7.30 -3.89 -7.09
C PHE A 27 -8.80 -3.72 -7.35
N TRP A 28 -9.42 -2.58 -7.02
CA TRP A 28 -10.87 -2.38 -7.05
C TRP A 28 -11.27 -1.01 -7.63
N TRP A 29 -11.89 -1.03 -8.81
CA TRP A 29 -12.30 0.18 -9.56
C TRP A 29 -13.30 1.10 -8.86
N ARG A 30 -14.00 0.64 -7.81
CA ARG A 30 -15.01 1.44 -7.10
C ARG A 30 -14.39 2.47 -6.18
N VAL A 31 -13.16 2.25 -5.73
CA VAL A 31 -12.46 3.17 -4.82
C VAL A 31 -12.26 4.51 -5.52
N ASN A 32 -12.76 5.57 -4.90
CA ASN A 32 -12.75 6.92 -5.44
C ASN A 32 -12.10 7.91 -4.46
N ALA A 33 -11.99 9.18 -4.87
CA ALA A 33 -11.41 10.24 -4.04
C ALA A 33 -12.13 10.40 -2.68
N TRP A 34 -13.45 10.20 -2.63
CA TRP A 34 -14.19 10.26 -1.36
C TRP A 34 -13.81 9.15 -0.39
N SER A 35 -13.45 7.98 -0.90
CA SER A 35 -12.97 6.86 -0.11
C SER A 35 -11.62 7.20 0.54
N GLU A 36 -10.73 7.85 -0.22
CA GLU A 36 -9.43 8.31 0.29
C GLU A 36 -9.59 9.41 1.35
N ILE A 37 -10.43 10.41 1.07
CA ILE A 37 -10.73 11.48 2.03
C ILE A 37 -11.35 10.90 3.30
N ALA A 38 -12.29 9.94 3.18
CA ALA A 38 -12.89 9.27 4.32
C ALA A 38 -11.84 8.50 5.13
N ALA A 39 -10.88 7.82 4.49
CA ALA A 39 -9.78 7.14 5.19
C ALA A 39 -8.90 8.13 5.97
N TRP A 40 -8.51 9.24 5.35
CA TRP A 40 -7.72 10.29 6.01
C TRP A 40 -8.44 10.90 7.23
N ILE A 41 -9.69 11.34 7.04
CA ILE A 41 -10.47 11.99 8.09
C ILE A 41 -10.76 11.01 9.22
N SER A 42 -11.24 9.80 8.91
CA SER A 42 -11.54 8.80 9.94
C SER A 42 -10.28 8.41 10.73
N SER A 43 -9.15 8.20 10.06
CA SER A 43 -7.89 7.84 10.75
C SER A 43 -7.43 8.95 11.69
N ALA A 44 -7.45 10.20 11.23
CA ALA A 44 -7.05 11.36 12.04
C ALA A 44 -7.98 11.57 13.24
N VAL A 45 -9.31 11.50 13.02
CA VAL A 45 -10.31 11.70 14.07
C VAL A 45 -10.26 10.57 15.10
N VAL A 46 -10.26 9.31 14.66
CA VAL A 46 -10.24 8.15 15.56
C VAL A 46 -8.95 8.13 16.35
N TYR A 47 -7.79 8.34 15.71
CA TYR A 47 -6.53 8.39 16.44
C TYR A 47 -6.50 9.51 17.48
N SER A 48 -6.97 10.71 17.12
CA SER A 48 -7.00 11.86 18.03
C SER A 48 -7.96 11.63 19.21
N ALA A 49 -9.13 11.06 18.94
CA ALA A 49 -10.11 10.72 19.98
C ALA A 49 -9.54 9.67 20.95
N LEU A 50 -8.92 8.61 20.43
CA LEU A 50 -8.27 7.59 21.25
C LEU A 50 -7.10 8.16 22.06
N TYR A 51 -6.31 9.06 21.46
CA TYR A 51 -5.20 9.72 22.15
C TYR A 51 -5.67 10.58 23.33
N LEU A 52 -6.72 11.39 23.13
CA LEU A 52 -7.30 12.22 24.19
C LEU A 52 -7.98 11.38 25.26
N TYR A 53 -8.74 10.34 24.86
CA TYR A 53 -9.41 9.45 25.81
C TYR A 53 -8.41 8.72 26.71
N ASN A 54 -7.29 8.25 26.14
CA ASN A 54 -6.23 7.58 26.90
C ASN A 54 -5.57 8.50 27.95
N GLN A 55 -5.59 9.82 27.79
CA GLN A 55 -5.06 10.74 28.80
C GLN A 55 -5.94 10.76 30.07
N HIS A 56 -7.24 10.52 29.94
CA HIS A 56 -8.19 10.55 31.05
C HIS A 56 -8.50 9.14 31.59
N HIS A 57 -8.42 8.09 30.76
CA HIS A 57 -8.73 6.71 31.11
C HIS A 57 -7.69 5.73 30.53
N PRO A 58 -6.53 5.54 31.19
CA PRO A 58 -5.51 4.62 30.69
C PRO A 58 -6.01 3.17 30.78
N THR A 59 -6.22 2.54 29.62
CA THR A 59 -6.59 1.11 29.50
C THR A 59 -5.59 0.40 28.59
N GLU A 60 -5.40 -0.91 28.74
CA GLU A 60 -4.42 -1.68 27.95
C GLU A 60 -4.65 -1.58 26.43
N LEU A 61 -5.91 -1.49 26.00
CA LEU A 61 -6.31 -1.29 24.59
C LEU A 61 -5.80 0.02 23.98
N TYR A 62 -5.56 1.06 24.79
CA TYR A 62 -5.21 2.40 24.31
C TYR A 62 -3.79 2.85 24.68
N THR A 63 -3.22 2.21 25.71
CA THR A 63 -1.85 2.45 26.19
C THR A 63 -0.81 1.77 25.32
N VAL A 64 -1.13 0.60 24.77
CA VAL A 64 -0.25 -0.09 23.82
C VAL A 64 -0.41 0.52 22.43
N TYR A 65 0.67 1.12 21.92
CA TYR A 65 0.70 1.76 20.60
C TYR A 65 0.15 0.86 19.48
N GLY A 66 0.49 -0.43 19.49
CA GLY A 66 0.01 -1.40 18.52
C GLY A 66 -1.51 -1.58 18.49
N TRP A 67 -2.16 -1.71 19.65
CA TRP A 67 -3.62 -1.84 19.73
C TRP A 67 -4.35 -0.60 19.24
N ARG A 68 -3.77 0.59 19.50
CA ARG A 68 -4.27 1.85 18.96
C ARG A 68 -4.22 1.87 17.43
N LEU A 69 -3.11 1.45 16.83
CA LEU A 69 -2.99 1.37 15.37
C LEU A 69 -4.01 0.40 14.76
N ILE A 70 -4.15 -0.80 15.32
CA ILE A 70 -5.11 -1.80 14.84
C ILE A 70 -6.54 -1.23 14.88
N THR A 71 -6.90 -0.56 15.97
CA THR A 71 -8.23 0.05 16.12
C THR A 71 -8.46 1.14 15.08
N VAL A 72 -7.49 2.03 14.89
CA VAL A 72 -7.57 3.10 13.89
C VAL A 72 -7.71 2.55 12.48
N THR A 73 -6.88 1.57 12.10
CA THR A 73 -6.94 0.93 10.78
C THR A 73 -8.25 0.17 10.57
N ALA A 74 -8.79 -0.51 11.59
CA ALA A 74 -10.06 -1.21 11.49
C ALA A 74 -11.23 -0.23 11.27
N VAL A 75 -11.30 0.83 12.08
CA VAL A 75 -12.37 1.83 11.98
C VAL A 75 -12.25 2.62 10.68
N SER A 76 -11.05 3.02 10.27
CA SER A 76 -10.85 3.70 8.98
C SER A 76 -11.25 2.81 7.82
N THR A 77 -11.01 1.50 7.92
CA THR A 77 -11.38 0.53 6.90
C THR A 77 -12.88 0.49 6.70
N VAL A 78 -13.64 0.41 7.80
CA VAL A 78 -15.10 0.49 7.73
C VAL A 78 -15.57 1.83 7.16
N ALA A 79 -14.93 2.94 7.56
CA ALA A 79 -15.30 4.27 7.11
C ALA A 79 -15.10 4.46 5.59
N TRP A 80 -13.93 4.11 5.05
CA TRP A 80 -13.69 4.26 3.60
C TRP A 80 -14.47 3.25 2.78
N LEU A 81 -14.72 2.03 3.27
CA LEU A 81 -15.60 1.07 2.62
C LEU A 81 -17.03 1.61 2.54
N THR A 82 -17.54 2.18 3.65
CA THR A 82 -18.86 2.81 3.69
C THR A 82 -18.94 3.97 2.71
N ALA A 83 -17.91 4.83 2.68
CA ALA A 83 -17.82 5.91 1.70
C ALA A 83 -17.81 5.37 0.26
N THR A 84 -17.05 4.31 -0.03
CA THR A 84 -16.97 3.66 -1.36
C THR A 84 -18.35 3.18 -1.83
N LEU A 85 -19.14 2.62 -0.92
CA LEU A 85 -20.46 2.05 -1.24
C LEU A 85 -21.55 3.12 -1.36
N LEU A 86 -21.46 4.21 -0.58
CA LEU A 86 -22.45 5.30 -0.60
C LEU A 86 -22.20 6.33 -1.69
N THR A 87 -20.94 6.53 -2.10
CA THR A 87 -20.59 7.56 -3.08
C THR A 87 -20.64 7.02 -4.51
N ARG A 88 -20.87 7.94 -5.45
CA ARG A 88 -20.91 7.57 -6.87
C ARG A 88 -19.52 7.11 -7.34
N PRO A 89 -19.44 6.06 -8.16
CA PRO A 89 -18.18 5.66 -8.78
C PRO A 89 -17.65 6.78 -9.68
N VAL A 90 -16.35 6.73 -9.96
CA VAL A 90 -15.70 7.64 -10.92
C VAL A 90 -16.34 7.49 -12.30
N ASP A 91 -16.36 8.58 -13.07
CA ASP A 91 -16.87 8.60 -14.45
C ASP A 91 -16.31 7.44 -15.26
N GLU A 92 -17.21 6.75 -15.92
CA GLU A 92 -16.91 5.51 -16.64
C GLU A 92 -15.87 5.72 -17.74
N GLU A 93 -15.93 6.83 -18.47
CA GLU A 93 -14.97 7.17 -19.52
C GLU A 93 -13.53 7.27 -18.98
N LYS A 94 -13.36 7.85 -17.78
CA LYS A 94 -12.05 7.94 -17.12
C LYS A 94 -11.55 6.57 -16.70
N LEU A 95 -12.44 5.71 -16.20
CA LEU A 95 -12.09 4.33 -15.83
C LEU A 95 -11.67 3.51 -17.05
N VAL A 96 -12.34 3.67 -18.18
CA VAL A 96 -11.96 3.02 -19.45
C VAL A 96 -10.61 3.53 -19.95
N GLN A 97 -10.37 4.85 -19.93
CA GLN A 97 -9.09 5.43 -20.33
C GLN A 97 -7.94 4.95 -19.42
N PHE A 98 -8.18 4.87 -18.11
CA PHE A 98 -7.23 4.32 -17.14
C PHE A 98 -6.95 2.84 -17.43
N TYR A 99 -7.99 2.04 -17.64
CA TYR A 99 -7.88 0.62 -17.91
C TYR A 99 -7.05 0.34 -19.18
N LYS A 100 -7.24 1.10 -20.26
CA LYS A 100 -6.46 0.97 -21.50
C LYS A 100 -4.97 1.22 -21.31
N LYS A 101 -4.59 2.13 -20.41
CA LYS A 101 -3.18 2.49 -20.15
C LYS A 101 -2.49 1.55 -19.19
N VAL A 102 -3.19 1.15 -18.13
CA VAL A 102 -2.59 0.45 -16.98
C VAL A 102 -2.84 -1.06 -17.03
N LYS A 103 -3.90 -1.52 -17.72
CA LYS A 103 -4.33 -2.93 -17.80
C LYS A 103 -4.26 -3.65 -16.43
N PRO A 104 -4.97 -3.15 -15.40
CA PRO A 104 -4.84 -3.69 -14.05
C PRO A 104 -5.27 -5.16 -13.98
N GLY A 105 -4.39 -6.02 -13.44
CA GLY A 105 -4.59 -7.46 -13.51
C GLY A 105 -5.52 -8.10 -12.47
N SER A 106 -6.39 -7.29 -11.86
CA SER A 106 -7.27 -7.72 -10.77
C SER A 106 -8.67 -8.14 -11.27
N PRO A 107 -9.25 -9.24 -10.74
CA PRO A 107 -10.59 -9.70 -11.11
C PRO A 107 -11.70 -8.68 -10.86
N PHE A 108 -11.52 -7.74 -9.92
CA PHE A 108 -12.57 -6.77 -9.62
C PHE A 108 -12.75 -5.75 -10.76
N TRP A 109 -11.80 -5.61 -11.69
CA TRP A 109 -11.90 -4.75 -12.88
C TRP A 109 -12.71 -5.34 -14.03
N LYS A 110 -13.18 -6.60 -13.91
CA LYS A 110 -14.00 -7.29 -14.92
C LYS A 110 -15.16 -6.44 -15.49
N PRO A 111 -15.93 -5.66 -14.70
CA PRO A 111 -17.02 -4.86 -15.23
C PRO A 111 -16.57 -3.79 -16.22
N ILE A 112 -15.42 -3.16 -15.97
CA ILE A 112 -14.84 -2.12 -16.85
C ILE A 112 -14.15 -2.77 -18.05
N ALA A 113 -13.43 -3.88 -17.84
CA ALA A 113 -12.75 -4.62 -18.91
C ALA A 113 -13.72 -5.09 -20.01
N ARG A 114 -14.91 -5.61 -19.64
CA ARG A 114 -15.95 -6.04 -20.60
C ARG A 114 -16.44 -4.93 -21.53
N ARG A 115 -16.28 -3.67 -21.13
CA ARG A 115 -16.69 -2.51 -21.93
C ARG A 115 -15.60 -2.02 -22.87
N VAL A 116 -14.38 -2.52 -22.71
CA VAL A 116 -13.28 -2.30 -23.64
C VAL A 116 -13.28 -3.46 -24.63
N HIS A 117 -13.75 -3.23 -25.85
CA HIS A 117 -13.73 -4.25 -26.91
C HIS A 117 -12.31 -4.80 -27.12
N GLY A 118 -12.15 -6.12 -27.00
CA GLY A 118 -10.86 -6.79 -27.19
C GLY A 118 -9.89 -6.72 -25.99
N ALA A 119 -10.33 -6.22 -24.84
CA ALA A 119 -9.52 -6.28 -23.63
C ALA A 119 -9.65 -7.63 -22.93
N ASP A 120 -8.63 -8.46 -23.03
CA ASP A 120 -8.45 -9.53 -22.05
C ASP A 120 -8.00 -8.93 -20.72
N VAL A 121 -8.64 -9.36 -19.64
CA VAL A 121 -8.13 -9.07 -18.29
C VAL A 121 -6.84 -9.87 -18.15
N GLU A 122 -5.70 -9.21 -18.36
CA GLU A 122 -4.38 -9.76 -18.02
C GLU A 122 -4.44 -10.19 -16.57
N ARG A 123 -4.51 -11.49 -16.30
CA ARG A 123 -4.66 -11.98 -14.94
C ARG A 123 -3.29 -11.90 -14.28
N LEU A 124 -3.24 -11.35 -13.06
CA LEU A 124 -2.03 -11.38 -12.25
C LEU A 124 -1.46 -12.81 -12.23
N ALA A 125 -0.28 -12.99 -12.82
CA ALA A 125 0.38 -14.28 -12.88
C ALA A 125 1.03 -14.58 -11.52
N TRP A 126 1.19 -15.86 -11.20
CA TRP A 126 1.91 -16.27 -9.99
C TRP A 126 3.31 -15.67 -9.93
N LEU A 127 3.95 -15.52 -11.10
CA LEU A 127 5.26 -14.92 -11.20
C LEU A 127 5.27 -13.42 -10.86
N ASP A 128 4.18 -12.68 -11.09
CA ASP A 128 4.08 -11.26 -10.68
C ASP A 128 4.07 -11.10 -9.15
N ILE A 129 3.47 -12.07 -8.45
CA ILE A 129 3.47 -12.11 -6.98
C ILE A 129 4.87 -12.38 -6.45
N ILE A 130 5.63 -13.26 -7.14
CA ILE A 130 7.03 -13.51 -6.80
C ILE A 130 7.87 -12.25 -7.01
N ASP A 131 7.71 -11.55 -8.14
CA ASP A 131 8.41 -10.29 -8.38
C ASP A 131 8.09 -9.24 -7.32
N TRP A 132 6.84 -9.16 -6.87
CA TRP A 132 6.43 -8.29 -5.79
C TRP A 132 7.09 -8.63 -4.46
N LEU A 133 7.14 -9.92 -4.09
CA LEU A 133 7.85 -10.40 -2.89
C LEU A 133 9.36 -10.12 -2.98
N LEU A 134 9.97 -10.38 -4.14
CA LEU A 134 11.37 -10.05 -4.38
C LEU A 134 11.60 -8.54 -4.29
N GLY A 135 10.66 -7.72 -4.76
CA GLY A 135 10.70 -6.27 -4.61
C GLY A 135 10.71 -5.83 -3.14
N ILE A 136 9.91 -6.48 -2.28
CA ILE A 136 9.95 -6.26 -0.83
C ILE A 136 11.32 -6.61 -0.26
N VAL A 137 11.88 -7.77 -0.66
CA VAL A 137 13.22 -8.19 -0.25
C VAL A 137 14.27 -7.16 -0.68
N VAL A 138 14.22 -6.68 -1.92
CA VAL A 138 15.11 -5.63 -2.43
C VAL A 138 15.03 -4.39 -1.53
N VAL A 139 13.83 -3.84 -1.30
CA VAL A 139 13.66 -2.63 -0.50
C VAL A 139 14.24 -2.77 0.90
N TYR A 140 13.91 -3.86 1.61
CA TYR A 140 14.44 -4.08 2.96
C TYR A 140 15.93 -4.38 2.97
N ALA A 141 16.43 -5.17 2.02
CA ALA A 141 17.84 -5.50 1.91
C ALA A 141 18.70 -4.26 1.65
N PHE A 142 18.27 -3.34 0.77
CA PHE A 142 18.97 -2.07 0.58
C PHE A 142 18.85 -1.15 1.80
N LEU A 143 17.66 -1.05 2.41
CA LEU A 143 17.45 -0.23 3.60
C LEU A 143 18.35 -0.65 4.77
N PHE A 144 18.32 -1.94 5.14
CA PHE A 144 19.14 -2.48 6.22
C PHE A 144 20.61 -2.57 5.83
N GLY A 145 20.93 -2.89 4.57
CA GLY A 145 22.28 -2.96 4.07
C GLY A 145 23.00 -1.62 4.17
N ILE A 146 22.39 -0.56 3.63
CA ILE A 146 22.93 0.81 3.75
C ILE A 146 23.01 1.23 5.21
N GLY A 147 21.96 0.97 6.01
CA GLY A 147 21.96 1.29 7.43
C GLY A 147 23.12 0.64 8.20
N LYS A 148 23.41 -0.64 7.94
CA LYS A 148 24.50 -1.39 8.57
C LYS A 148 25.88 -0.89 8.15
N LEU A 149 26.07 -0.55 6.88
CA LEU A 149 27.32 0.08 6.41
C LEU A 149 27.61 1.40 7.11
N VAL A 150 26.58 2.24 7.31
CA VAL A 150 26.71 3.52 8.03
C VAL A 150 27.04 3.29 9.50
N LEU A 151 26.50 2.23 10.12
CA LEU A 151 26.79 1.82 11.48
C LEU A 151 28.10 1.02 11.63
N THR A 152 28.97 1.05 10.63
CA THR A 152 30.29 0.37 10.58
C THR A 152 30.23 -1.17 10.66
N ASP A 153 29.05 -1.75 10.49
CA ASP A 153 28.85 -3.20 10.43
C ASP A 153 28.94 -3.66 8.97
N TYR A 154 30.18 -3.72 8.49
CA TYR A 154 30.46 -3.91 7.07
C TYR A 154 30.06 -5.30 6.56
N LEU A 155 30.15 -6.33 7.40
CA LEU A 155 29.84 -7.71 7.01
C LEU A 155 28.33 -7.90 6.79
N GLU A 156 27.51 -7.55 7.78
CA GLU A 156 26.07 -7.66 7.62
C GLU A 156 25.55 -6.72 6.53
N GLY A 157 26.10 -5.49 6.46
CA GLY A 157 25.76 -4.53 5.42
C GLY A 157 26.02 -5.06 4.01
N THR A 158 27.19 -5.66 3.76
CA THR A 158 27.50 -6.26 2.45
C THR A 158 26.66 -7.48 2.13
N ILE A 159 26.33 -8.33 3.10
CA ILE A 159 25.42 -9.48 2.90
C ILE A 159 24.04 -8.99 2.47
N TYR A 160 23.46 -8.02 3.18
CA TYR A 160 22.16 -7.47 2.81
C TYR A 160 22.19 -6.85 1.42
N LEU A 161 23.22 -6.08 1.07
CA LEU A 161 23.34 -5.53 -0.29
C LEU A 161 23.46 -6.63 -1.35
N ALA A 162 24.25 -7.67 -1.10
CA ALA A 162 24.38 -8.80 -2.03
C ALA A 162 23.03 -9.48 -2.28
N VAL A 163 22.24 -9.73 -1.23
CA VAL A 163 20.88 -10.27 -1.34
C VAL A 163 19.97 -9.33 -2.14
N GLY A 164 20.05 -8.02 -1.87
CA GLY A 164 19.27 -7.01 -2.61
C GLY A 164 19.60 -6.99 -4.11
N PHE A 165 20.88 -7.01 -4.47
CA PHE A 165 21.30 -7.07 -5.88
C PHE A 165 20.91 -8.38 -6.56
N LEU A 166 21.02 -9.52 -5.88
CA LEU A 166 20.58 -10.81 -6.41
C LEU A 166 19.08 -10.81 -6.70
N ALA A 167 18.26 -10.37 -5.73
CA ALA A 167 16.81 -10.28 -5.91
C ALA A 167 16.43 -9.31 -7.05
N ALA A 168 17.11 -8.16 -7.15
CA ALA A 168 16.90 -7.21 -8.24
C ALA A 168 17.26 -7.79 -9.62
N THR A 169 18.33 -8.59 -9.68
CA THR A 169 18.76 -9.25 -10.92
C THR A 169 17.76 -10.31 -11.37
N VAL A 170 17.19 -11.09 -10.42
CA VAL A 170 16.14 -12.07 -10.71
C VAL A 170 14.89 -11.37 -11.28
N ILE A 171 14.46 -10.26 -10.67
CA ILE A 171 13.34 -9.46 -11.16
C ILE A 171 13.62 -8.95 -12.58
N TYR A 172 14.80 -8.36 -12.81
CA TYR A 172 15.18 -7.84 -14.12
C TYR A 172 15.20 -8.92 -15.20
N TRP A 173 15.75 -10.10 -14.89
CA TRP A 173 15.77 -11.24 -15.81
C TRP A 173 14.37 -11.76 -16.13
N HIS A 174 13.47 -11.75 -15.16
CA HIS A 174 12.11 -12.20 -15.36
C HIS A 174 11.30 -11.20 -16.22
N PHE A 175 11.46 -9.89 -16.01
CA PHE A 175 10.84 -8.88 -16.87
C PHE A 175 11.36 -8.90 -18.31
N THR A 176 12.68 -9.07 -18.50
CA THR A 176 13.26 -9.18 -19.85
C THR A 176 12.74 -10.41 -20.60
N LYS A 177 12.54 -11.54 -19.91
CA LYS A 177 11.91 -12.73 -20.51
C LYS A 177 10.44 -12.56 -20.88
N LYS A 178 9.70 -11.73 -20.15
CA LYS A 178 8.30 -11.39 -20.47
C LYS A 178 8.17 -10.46 -21.69
N GLY A 179 9.27 -10.00 -22.29
CA GLY A 179 9.22 -9.15 -23.48
C GLY A 179 8.79 -7.71 -23.19
N TRP A 180 9.05 -7.21 -21.98
CA TRP A 180 8.87 -5.78 -21.68
C TRP A 180 9.79 -4.95 -22.59
N GLY A 181 9.20 -4.31 -23.61
CA GLY A 181 9.90 -3.48 -24.60
C GLY A 181 9.66 -3.82 -26.07
N THR A 182 8.93 -4.89 -26.41
CA THR A 182 8.62 -5.25 -27.82
C THR A 182 7.25 -4.80 -28.31
N GLU A 183 6.42 -4.19 -27.47
CA GLU A 183 5.25 -3.42 -27.93
C GLU A 183 5.72 -1.99 -28.26
N SER A 184 6.34 -1.84 -29.43
CA SER A 184 6.54 -0.52 -30.05
C SER A 184 5.18 0.13 -30.35
N PRO A 185 5.07 1.47 -30.23
CA PRO A 185 3.82 2.21 -30.47
C PRO A 185 3.22 2.01 -31.86
#